data_AF-X1RSG9-F1
#
_entry.id   AF-X1RSG9-F1
#
_cell.length_a   1.000
_cell.length_b   1.000
_cell.length_c   1.000
_cell.angle_alpha   90.00
_cell.angle_beta   90.00
_cell.angle_gamma   90.00
#
_symmetry.space_group_name_H-M   'P 1'
#
loop_
_entity.id
_entity.type
_entity.pdbx_description
1 polymer ?
#
loop_
_entity_poly.entity_id
_entity_poly.type
_entity_poly.pdbx_seq_one_letter_code
_entity_poly.pdbx_strand_id
1 'polypeptide(L)'
;MHIIGENGGGAYTIYRALIASFKRSDLSIVAQKRYAGAAADTDDWFIGIATDGTNLFAVGLTSSEGEGGLDALVVKFDSNLNILARKTYGGSEDDAFYA
;
A
#
# COMPACT_ATOMS: atom_id res chain seq x y z
N MET A 1 10.34 10.19 -2.81
CA MET A 1 9.34 9.48 -1.97
C MET A 1 9.45 8.02 -2.35
N HIS A 2 9.52 7.10 -1.38
CA HIS A 2 9.82 5.70 -1.63
C HIS A 2 8.81 4.85 -0.85
N ILE A 3 8.27 3.82 -1.48
CA ILE A 3 7.42 2.83 -0.83
C ILE A 3 8.27 1.61 -0.51
N ILE A 4 8.06 1.02 0.66
CA ILE A 4 8.66 -0.26 1.04
C ILE A 4 7.55 -1.10 1.69
N GLY A 5 7.37 -2.35 1.27
CA GLY A 5 6.58 -3.30 2.05
C GLY A 5 7.39 -3.73 3.28
N GLU A 6 6.76 -3.80 4.46
CA GLU A 6 7.42 -4.36 5.64
C GLU A 6 6.76 -5.69 6.06
N ASN A 7 7.59 -6.66 6.42
CA ASN A 7 7.15 -7.86 7.13
C ASN A 7 6.75 -7.45 8.55
N GLY A 8 5.47 -7.58 8.91
CA GLY A 8 5.05 -7.51 10.30
C GLY A 8 5.66 -8.67 11.07
N GLY A 9 6.72 -8.42 11.84
CA GLY A 9 7.38 -9.43 12.65
C GLY A 9 6.42 -10.09 13.65
N GLY A 10 6.01 -11.32 13.36
CA GLY A 10 5.12 -12.13 14.19
C GLY A 10 4.97 -13.55 13.62
N ALA A 11 4.47 -14.49 14.42
CA ALA A 11 4.34 -15.92 14.07
C ALA A 11 3.38 -16.21 12.88
N TYR A 12 2.66 -15.19 12.43
CA TYR A 12 1.95 -15.14 11.16
C TYR A 12 2.59 -13.99 10.35
N THR A 13 3.09 -14.29 9.16
CA THR A 13 3.74 -13.31 8.29
C THR A 13 2.67 -12.39 7.73
N ILE A 14 2.50 -11.22 8.35
CA ILE A 14 1.48 -10.24 7.94
C ILE A 14 2.18 -9.13 7.16
N TYR A 15 1.93 -9.04 5.85
CA TYR A 15 2.48 -7.97 5.04
C TYR A 15 1.59 -6.74 5.14
N ARG A 16 2.15 -5.64 5.67
CA ARG A 16 1.51 -4.33 5.63
C ARG A 16 2.29 -3.43 4.69
N ALA A 17 1.57 -2.69 3.85
CA ALA A 17 2.22 -1.74 2.98
C ALA A 17 2.60 -0.50 3.79
N LEU A 18 3.90 -0.18 3.87
CA LEU A 18 4.37 1.07 4.49
C LEU A 18 4.46 2.14 3.41
N ILE A 19 3.75 3.26 3.63
CA ILE A 19 3.91 4.47 2.86
C ILE A 19 4.68 5.50 3.69
N ALA A 20 5.78 6.00 3.15
CA ALA A 20 6.65 6.95 3.85
C ALA A 20 7.12 8.10 2.94
N SER A 21 7.23 9.27 3.55
CA SER A 21 7.86 10.45 2.99
C SER A 21 9.20 10.70 3.68
N PHE A 22 10.18 11.17 2.90
CA PHE A 22 11.54 11.35 3.36
C PHE A 22 12.06 12.71 2.91
N LYS A 23 12.97 13.31 3.69
CA LYS A 23 13.70 14.49 3.25
C LYS A 23 14.61 14.14 2.08
N ARG A 24 14.68 15.03 1.10
CA ARG A 24 15.52 14.83 -0.09
C ARG A 24 17.02 14.91 0.23
N SER A 25 17.41 15.62 1.27
CA SER A 25 18.81 15.89 1.63
C SER A 25 19.50 14.70 2.29
N ASP A 26 18.80 13.99 3.18
CA ASP A 26 19.41 13.01 4.09
C ASP A 26 18.59 11.72 4.24
N LEU A 27 17.47 11.60 3.52
CA LEU A 27 16.56 10.45 3.60
C LEU A 27 16.00 10.20 5.00
N SER A 28 16.01 11.21 5.90
CA SER A 28 15.30 11.11 7.18
C SER A 28 13.79 11.06 6.94
N ILE A 29 13.09 10.20 7.70
CA ILE A 29 11.63 10.07 7.61
C ILE A 29 10.98 11.39 8.04
N VAL A 30 10.06 11.89 7.22
CA VAL A 30 9.21 13.05 7.51
C VAL A 30 7.87 12.59 8.08
N ALA A 31 7.24 11.62 7.42
CA ALA A 31 5.99 11.00 7.87
C ALA A 31 5.89 9.58 7.32
N GLN A 32 5.21 8.69 8.03
CA GLN A 32 4.94 7.33 7.59
C GLN A 32 3.59 6.84 8.11
N LYS A 33 2.94 5.96 7.33
CA LYS A 33 1.74 5.23 7.75
C LYS A 33 1.74 3.82 7.19
N ARG A 34 1.08 2.92 7.92
CA ARG A 34 0.78 1.57 7.47
C ARG A 34 -0.57 1.58 6.77
N TYR A 35 -0.61 0.97 5.61
CA TYR A 35 -1.84 0.53 4.97
C TYR A 35 -1.99 -0.96 5.27
N ALA A 36 -3.14 -1.30 5.84
CA ALA A 36 -3.56 -2.67 6.07
C ALA A 36 -5.09 -2.70 6.10
N GLY A 37 -5.69 -3.77 5.60
CA GLY A 37 -7.09 -4.05 5.84
C GLY A 37 -7.38 -4.38 7.32
N ALA A 38 -8.66 -4.57 7.63
CA ALA A 38 -9.13 -4.74 9.00
C ALA A 38 -8.75 -6.10 9.63
N ALA A 39 -8.40 -7.10 8.80
CA ALA A 39 -8.09 -8.45 9.25
C ALA A 39 -6.61 -8.61 9.60
N ALA A 40 -6.33 -9.41 10.62
CA ALA A 40 -4.98 -9.59 11.15
C ALA A 40 -4.07 -10.37 10.18
N ASP A 41 -4.62 -11.32 9.42
CA ASP A 41 -3.88 -12.29 8.60
C ASP A 41 -4.03 -12.02 7.10
N THR A 42 -3.70 -10.81 6.68
CA THR A 42 -3.84 -10.39 5.29
C THR A 42 -2.59 -9.69 4.80
N ASP A 43 -2.39 -9.77 3.49
CA ASP A 43 -1.18 -9.32 2.81
C ASP A 43 -1.52 -8.14 1.90
N ASP A 44 -1.00 -6.98 2.28
CA ASP A 44 -1.09 -5.77 1.50
C ASP A 44 0.31 -5.27 1.18
N TRP A 45 0.57 -4.99 -0.10
CA TRP A 45 1.81 -4.36 -0.52
C TRP A 45 1.57 -3.34 -1.63
N PHE A 46 2.44 -2.34 -1.71
CA PHE A 46 2.48 -1.41 -2.83
C PHE A 46 3.75 -1.65 -3.63
N ILE A 47 3.62 -1.68 -4.96
CA ILE A 47 4.71 -1.93 -5.92
C ILE A 47 5.11 -0.67 -6.69
N GLY A 48 4.25 0.36 -6.72
CA GLY A 48 4.50 1.57 -7.49
C GLY A 48 3.83 2.80 -6.88
N ILE A 49 4.39 3.97 -7.20
CA ILE A 49 3.83 5.25 -6.78
C ILE A 49 3.97 6.34 -7.84
N ALA A 50 2.93 7.17 -7.95
CA ALA A 50 2.92 8.38 -8.76
C ALA A 50 2.36 9.56 -7.93
N THR A 51 2.58 10.78 -8.42
CA THR A 51 2.00 11.99 -7.84
C THR A 51 1.57 12.95 -8.93
N ASP A 52 0.46 13.67 -8.70
CA ASP A 52 0.01 14.79 -9.54
C ASP A 52 0.50 16.16 -9.00
N GLY A 53 1.35 16.15 -7.96
CA GLY A 53 1.81 17.33 -7.23
C GLY A 53 0.95 17.69 -6.01
N THR A 54 -0.29 17.23 -5.93
CA THR A 54 -1.22 17.46 -4.81
C THR A 54 -1.51 16.18 -4.04
N ASN A 55 -1.68 15.07 -4.77
CA ASN A 55 -2.02 13.76 -4.27
C ASN A 55 -0.93 12.75 -4.60
N LEU A 56 -0.96 11.65 -3.86
CA LEU A 56 -0.12 10.49 -4.07
C LEU A 56 -1.01 9.31 -4.50
N PHE A 57 -0.56 8.54 -5.47
CA PHE A 57 -1.26 7.38 -5.99
C PHE A 57 -0.35 6.17 -5.87
N ALA A 58 -0.68 5.24 -4.99
CA ALA A 58 0.04 3.97 -4.86
C ALA A 58 -0.73 2.86 -5.57
N VAL A 59 0.00 1.96 -6.21
CA VAL A 59 -0.54 0.74 -6.82
C VAL A 59 0.13 -0.47 -6.20
N GLY A 60 -0.62 -1.57 -6.05
CA GLY A 60 -0.21 -2.69 -5.23
C GLY A 60 -1.12 -3.90 -5.34
N LEU A 61 -0.99 -4.80 -4.37
CA LEU A 61 -1.88 -5.94 -4.16
C LEU A 61 -2.46 -5.91 -2.76
N THR A 62 -3.58 -6.59 -2.60
CA THR A 62 -4.27 -6.76 -1.33
C THR A 62 -4.94 -8.12 -1.28
N SER A 63 -4.80 -8.85 -0.18
CA SER A 63 -5.73 -9.95 0.18
C SER A 63 -6.64 -9.56 1.34
N SER A 64 -6.57 -8.29 1.76
CA SER A 64 -7.32 -7.75 2.89
C SER A 64 -8.62 -7.07 2.49
N GLU A 65 -8.71 -6.69 1.22
CA GLU A 65 -9.86 -6.05 0.60
C GLU A 65 -10.00 -6.65 -0.80
N GLY A 66 -11.18 -7.13 -1.19
CA GLY A 66 -11.32 -7.75 -2.50
C GLY A 66 -12.27 -8.93 -2.53
N GLU A 67 -12.33 -9.58 -3.68
CA GLU A 67 -12.99 -10.86 -3.86
C GLU A 67 -11.92 -11.96 -3.98
N GLY A 68 -12.16 -13.14 -3.40
CA GLY A 68 -11.22 -14.26 -3.56
C GLY A 68 -9.85 -14.08 -2.89
N GLY A 69 -8.80 -14.20 -3.70
CA GLY A 69 -7.39 -14.27 -3.30
C GLY A 69 -6.71 -12.90 -3.18
N LEU A 70 -5.61 -12.71 -3.89
CA LEU A 70 -4.98 -11.39 -4.04
C LEU A 70 -5.67 -10.58 -5.13
N ASP A 71 -6.03 -9.34 -4.84
CA ASP A 71 -6.58 -8.39 -5.80
C ASP A 71 -5.63 -7.23 -6.07
N ALA A 72 -5.73 -6.63 -7.25
CA ALA A 72 -4.96 -5.45 -7.62
C ALA A 72 -5.53 -4.20 -6.94
N LEU A 73 -4.69 -3.41 -6.29
CA LEU A 73 -5.10 -2.28 -5.45
C LEU A 73 -4.57 -0.95 -5.99
N VAL A 74 -5.44 0.06 -6.05
CA VAL A 74 -5.05 1.47 -6.23
C VAL A 74 -5.52 2.28 -5.04
N VAL A 75 -4.61 3.04 -4.42
CA VAL A 75 -4.92 3.93 -3.30
C VAL A 75 -4.45 5.34 -3.59
N LYS A 76 -5.35 6.31 -3.38
CA LYS A 76 -5.07 7.73 -3.46
C LYS A 76 -4.91 8.30 -2.04
N PHE A 77 -3.83 9.04 -1.81
CA PHE A 77 -3.55 9.72 -0.55
C PHE A 77 -3.43 11.23 -0.74
N ASP A 78 -3.70 11.98 0.33
CA ASP A 78 -3.30 13.38 0.44
C ASP A 78 -1.81 13.53 0.82
N SER A 79 -1.32 14.77 0.90
CA SER A 79 0.07 15.07 1.28
C SER A 79 0.45 14.65 2.70
N ASN A 80 -0.52 14.38 3.57
CA ASN A 80 -0.35 13.91 4.95
C ASN A 80 -0.51 12.38 5.05
N LEU A 81 -0.51 11.68 3.91
CA LEU A 81 -0.69 10.24 3.81
C LEU A 81 -2.06 9.77 4.33
N ASN A 82 -3.09 10.61 4.38
CA ASN A 82 -4.46 10.17 4.63
C ASN A 82 -5.03 9.55 3.36
N ILE A 83 -5.76 8.44 3.50
CA ILE A 83 -6.45 7.80 2.37
C ILE A 83 -7.62 8.70 1.96
N LEU A 84 -7.62 9.13 0.70
CA LEU A 84 -8.71 9.87 0.07
C LEU A 84 -9.68 8.94 -0.65
N ALA A 85 -9.14 7.92 -1.32
CA ALA A 85 -9.90 6.90 -2.03
C ALA A 85 -9.06 5.63 -2.19
N ARG A 86 -9.74 4.50 -2.35
CA ARG A 86 -9.12 3.22 -2.70
C ARG A 86 -10.06 2.38 -3.54
N LYS A 87 -9.51 1.54 -4.40
CA LYS A 87 -10.27 0.63 -5.25
C LYS A 87 -9.47 -0.63 -5.56
N THR A 88 -10.15 -1.77 -5.45
CA THR A 88 -9.66 -3.08 -5.86
C THR A 88 -10.10 -3.40 -7.29
N TYR A 89 -9.31 -4.22 -7.97
CA TYR A 89 -9.55 -4.72 -9.31
C TYR A 89 -9.17 -6.20 -9.32
N GLY A 90 -10.17 -7.05 -9.50
CA GLY A 90 -10.01 -8.50 -9.57
C GLY A 90 -11.34 -9.20 -9.39
N GLY A 91 -11.30 -10.53 -9.28
CA GLY A 91 -12.46 -11.42 -9.18
C GLY A 91 -12.26 -12.50 -8.13
N SER A 92 -12.66 -13.74 -8.42
CA SER A 92 -12.53 -14.83 -7.43
C SER A 92 -11.12 -15.43 -7.32
N GLU A 93 -10.21 -15.04 -8.22
CA GLU A 93 -8.86 -15.59 -8.37
C GLU A 93 -7.81 -14.53 -8.01
N ASP A 94 -6.52 -14.87 -8.13
CA ASP A 94 -5.44 -13.90 -7.90
C ASP A 94 -5.29 -12.95 -9.11
N ASP A 95 -5.47 -11.65 -8.87
CA ASP A 95 -5.33 -10.55 -9.82
C ASP A 95 -4.28 -9.53 -9.33
N ALA A 96 -3.39 -9.12 -10.24
CA ALA A 96 -2.25 -8.29 -9.88
C ALA A 96 -1.88 -7.23 -10.91
N PHE A 97 -1.48 -6.05 -10.43
CA PHE A 97 -0.67 -5.13 -11.23
C PHE A 97 0.76 -5.69 -11.34
N TYR A 98 1.32 -5.71 -12.54
CA TYR A 98 2.72 -6.06 -12.79
C TYR A 98 3.53 -4.81 -13.11
N ALA A 99 4.81 -4.80 -12.72
CA ALA A 99 5.75 -3.70 -12.91
C ALA A 99 6.99 -4.16 -13.69
#